data_AF-A0A2A6FQT7-F1
#
_entry.id   AF-A0A2A6FQT7-F1
#
_cell.length_a   1.000
_cell.length_b   1.000
_cell.length_c   1.000
_cell.angle_alpha   90.00
_cell.angle_beta   90.00
_cell.angle_gamma   90.00
#
_symmetry.space_group_name_H-M   'P 1'
#
loop_
_entity.id
_entity.type
_entity.pdbx_description
1 polymer ?
#
loop_
_entity_poly.entity_id
_entity_poly.type
_entity_poly.pdbx_seq_one_letter_code
_entity_poly.pdbx_strand_id
1 'polypeptide(L)'
;MTTVPSKSETLAWLHRISGELATTTLKRLEDTVPWYRDMPPGRRSAVGLVAQAGITSFIEWYNDSTSTPWIASDVFGAAPRELLRSVSLLQTLQLIRVTVSVVEERIMQRETADLRDAILRYSRDVAFAAADVYARAAEARGLWDVRLEALVVDSILTGEADDELPSRIAALGWHGHGEVAVLVGTAIPQFDVDHLRRTARRLHADVLIGVQGSRLVVVIGKALPHGAETSEDPFSFSDIAHALADQFAPGHLVLGHVVPSLVDGTKSAKAALAGFAVVRSWRKAPRLVSADDLLPERALAGDPLARATLVHRVYRPLQARSSELLLTLWSYLESGRSLEATSRDLFVHPNTVRYRLKRVTELLGWDATIPRDAFVLQTALVVGATAIPDAQRTASHPRQKM
;
A
#
# COMPACT_ATOMS: atom_id res chain seq x y z
N MET A 1 -38.99 46.09 -38.01
CA MET A 1 -38.54 44.70 -38.20
C MET A 1 -37.02 44.71 -38.12
N THR A 2 -36.46 44.45 -36.94
CA THR A 2 -35.01 44.29 -36.76
C THR A 2 -34.63 42.97 -37.43
N THR A 3 -33.96 43.06 -38.58
CA THR A 3 -33.45 41.90 -39.32
C THR A 3 -32.42 41.18 -38.46
N VAL A 4 -32.68 39.91 -38.16
CA VAL A 4 -31.72 39.03 -37.47
C VAL A 4 -30.44 39.00 -38.31
N PRO A 5 -29.26 39.34 -37.74
CA PRO A 5 -28.01 39.36 -38.49
C PRO A 5 -27.68 37.95 -39.01
N SER A 6 -27.12 37.89 -40.21
CA SER A 6 -26.66 36.62 -40.79
C SER A 6 -25.49 36.03 -40.01
N LYS A 7 -25.30 34.71 -40.05
CA LYS A 7 -24.20 34.02 -39.35
C LYS A 7 -22.82 34.61 -39.68
N SER A 8 -22.60 35.03 -40.93
CA SER A 8 -21.35 35.66 -41.38
C SER A 8 -21.11 37.03 -40.74
N GLU A 9 -22.15 37.86 -40.60
CA GLU A 9 -22.05 39.16 -39.91
C GLU A 9 -21.78 38.99 -38.42
N THR A 10 -22.38 37.96 -37.79
CA THR A 10 -22.14 37.61 -36.39
C THR A 10 -20.70 37.14 -36.17
N LEU A 11 -20.14 36.31 -37.05
CA LEU A 11 -18.74 35.87 -36.99
C LEU A 11 -17.76 37.02 -37.17
N ALA A 12 -17.97 37.87 -38.18
CA ALA A 12 -17.12 39.04 -38.40
C ALA A 12 -17.12 39.99 -37.19
N TRP A 13 -18.27 40.14 -36.54
CA TRP A 13 -18.39 40.89 -35.29
C TRP A 13 -17.64 40.23 -34.13
N LEU A 14 -17.82 38.91 -33.92
CA LEU A 14 -17.13 38.15 -32.87
C LEU A 14 -15.61 38.25 -32.99
N HIS A 15 -15.07 38.10 -34.21
CA HIS A 15 -13.63 38.30 -34.46
C HIS A 15 -13.18 39.71 -34.09
N ARG A 16 -13.94 40.75 -34.46
CA ARG A 16 -13.61 42.13 -34.13
C ARG A 16 -13.60 42.42 -32.63
N ILE A 17 -14.48 41.78 -31.84
CA ILE A 17 -14.58 42.00 -30.39
C ILE A 17 -13.76 41.02 -29.53
N SER A 18 -13.15 40.00 -30.12
CA SER A 18 -12.38 38.95 -29.42
C SER A 18 -11.32 39.51 -28.46
N GLY A 19 -10.55 40.52 -28.89
CA GLY A 19 -9.54 41.19 -28.06
C GLY A 19 -10.14 41.98 -26.89
N GLU A 20 -11.30 42.62 -27.10
CA GLU A 20 -12.06 43.28 -26.04
C GLU A 20 -12.55 42.24 -25.01
N LEU A 21 -13.14 41.13 -25.46
CA LEU A 21 -13.60 40.03 -24.61
C LEU A 21 -12.48 39.46 -23.75
N ALA A 22 -11.29 39.25 -24.32
CA ALA A 22 -10.13 38.76 -23.57
C ALA A 22 -9.70 39.76 -22.49
N THR A 23 -9.62 41.04 -22.84
CA THR A 23 -9.24 42.11 -21.89
C THR A 23 -10.26 42.27 -20.76
N THR A 24 -11.55 42.25 -21.09
CA THR A 24 -12.63 42.30 -20.09
C THR A 24 -12.63 41.06 -19.19
N THR A 25 -12.37 39.87 -19.76
CA THR A 25 -12.26 38.63 -18.99
C THR A 25 -11.14 38.71 -17.97
N LEU A 26 -9.94 39.14 -18.39
CA LEU A 26 -8.79 39.26 -17.49
C LEU A 26 -9.03 40.25 -16.35
N LYS A 27 -9.65 41.40 -16.67
CA LYS A 27 -10.05 42.38 -15.66
C LYS A 27 -11.06 41.79 -14.68
N ARG A 28 -12.10 41.11 -15.18
CA ARG A 28 -13.11 40.47 -14.33
C ARG A 28 -12.51 39.38 -13.43
N LEU A 29 -11.53 38.62 -13.94
CA LEU A 29 -10.80 37.64 -13.15
C LEU A 29 -10.01 38.30 -12.01
N GLU A 30 -9.31 39.41 -12.27
CA GLU A 30 -8.56 40.15 -11.25
C GLU A 30 -9.46 40.75 -10.15
N ASP A 31 -10.63 41.23 -10.55
CA ASP A 31 -11.62 41.82 -9.64
C ASP A 31 -12.33 40.76 -8.78
N THR A 32 -12.71 39.62 -9.38
CA THR A 32 -13.65 38.66 -8.76
C THR A 32 -13.03 37.37 -8.24
N VAL A 33 -11.79 37.03 -8.64
CA VAL A 33 -11.16 35.75 -8.31
C VAL A 33 -9.91 35.97 -7.44
N PRO A 34 -10.00 35.81 -6.09
CA PRO A 34 -8.91 36.15 -5.17
C PRO A 34 -7.59 35.43 -5.49
N TRP A 35 -7.63 34.12 -5.74
CA TRP A 35 -6.42 33.33 -6.01
C TRP A 35 -5.72 33.74 -7.32
N TYR A 36 -6.45 34.31 -8.28
CA TYR A 36 -5.88 34.79 -9.53
C TYR A 36 -5.08 36.08 -9.31
N ARG A 37 -5.55 36.94 -8.40
CA ARG A 37 -4.84 38.16 -7.98
C ARG A 37 -3.52 37.86 -7.26
N ASP A 38 -3.50 36.80 -6.47
CA ASP A 38 -2.32 36.37 -5.71
C ASP A 38 -1.34 35.52 -6.56
N MET A 39 -1.71 35.19 -7.79
CA MET A 39 -0.89 34.35 -8.68
C MET A 39 0.33 35.12 -9.22
N PRO A 40 1.53 34.50 -9.29
CA PRO A 40 2.71 35.15 -9.88
C PRO A 40 2.51 35.59 -11.33
N PRO A 41 3.16 36.68 -11.79
CA PRO A 41 2.92 37.28 -13.10
C PRO A 41 3.05 36.31 -14.28
N GLY A 42 4.07 35.43 -14.28
CA GLY A 42 4.28 34.44 -15.34
C GLY A 42 3.13 33.43 -15.47
N ARG A 43 2.57 32.98 -14.34
CA ARG A 43 1.42 32.06 -14.33
C ARG A 43 0.13 32.77 -14.71
N ARG A 44 -0.05 34.01 -14.24
CA ARG A 44 -1.19 34.86 -14.59
C ARG A 44 -1.26 35.11 -16.10
N SER A 45 -0.12 35.38 -16.74
CA SER A 45 -0.01 35.53 -18.19
C SER A 45 -0.44 34.25 -18.94
N ALA A 46 -0.01 33.09 -18.47
CA ALA A 46 -0.41 31.80 -19.05
C ALA A 46 -1.91 31.53 -18.92
N VAL A 47 -2.56 31.90 -17.80
CA VAL A 47 -4.03 31.86 -17.70
C VAL A 47 -4.69 32.78 -18.73
N GLY A 48 -4.11 33.96 -18.98
CA GLY A 48 -4.60 34.88 -20.02
C GLY A 48 -4.55 34.29 -21.42
N LEU A 49 -3.48 33.58 -21.77
CA LEU A 49 -3.37 32.87 -23.04
C LEU A 49 -4.47 31.81 -23.21
N VAL A 50 -4.78 31.06 -22.15
CA VAL A 50 -5.86 30.05 -22.16
C VAL A 50 -7.23 30.70 -22.33
N ALA A 51 -7.49 31.82 -21.65
CA ALA A 51 -8.75 32.55 -21.81
C ALA A 51 -8.93 33.06 -23.24
N GLN A 52 -7.86 33.59 -23.85
CA GLN A 52 -7.88 34.05 -25.25
C GLN A 52 -8.04 32.89 -26.25
N ALA A 53 -7.36 31.78 -26.03
CA ALA A 53 -7.52 30.56 -26.82
C ALA A 53 -8.96 30.02 -26.71
N GLY A 54 -9.55 30.05 -25.51
CA GLY A 54 -10.94 29.68 -25.26
C GLY A 54 -11.95 30.53 -26.03
N ILE A 55 -11.74 31.86 -26.10
CA ILE A 55 -12.56 32.77 -26.90
C ILE A 55 -12.37 32.51 -28.40
N THR A 56 -11.14 32.28 -28.85
CA THR A 56 -10.84 32.02 -30.27
C THR A 56 -11.47 30.70 -30.73
N SER A 57 -11.30 29.64 -29.94
CA SER A 57 -11.89 28.33 -30.19
C SER A 57 -13.42 28.37 -30.19
N PHE A 58 -14.05 29.24 -29.38
CA PHE A 58 -15.50 29.46 -29.46
C PHE A 58 -15.92 30.02 -30.84
N ILE A 59 -15.18 30.99 -31.37
CA ILE A 59 -15.51 31.64 -32.65
C ILE A 59 -15.35 30.64 -33.79
N GLU A 60 -14.29 29.84 -33.77
CA GLU A 60 -14.04 28.76 -34.73
C GLU A 60 -15.12 27.68 -34.65
N TRP A 61 -15.47 27.24 -33.44
CA TRP A 61 -16.55 26.28 -33.20
C TRP A 61 -17.92 26.84 -33.62
N TYR A 62 -18.18 28.14 -33.46
CA TYR A 62 -19.41 28.76 -33.94
C TYR A 62 -19.48 28.77 -35.47
N ASN A 63 -18.34 28.92 -36.16
CA ASN A 63 -18.26 28.84 -37.62
C ASN A 63 -18.65 27.45 -38.14
N ASP A 64 -18.07 26.39 -37.56
CA ASP A 64 -18.40 24.99 -37.85
C ASP A 64 -18.73 24.21 -36.57
N SER A 65 -20.02 24.15 -36.24
CA SER A 65 -20.53 23.48 -35.05
C SER A 65 -20.62 21.95 -35.21
N THR A 66 -20.29 21.40 -36.39
CA THR A 66 -20.26 19.95 -36.65
C THR A 66 -18.88 19.34 -36.47
N SER A 67 -17.81 20.14 -36.50
CA SER A 67 -16.44 19.75 -36.17
C SER A 67 -16.19 19.80 -34.66
N THR A 68 -16.66 18.78 -33.94
CA THR A 68 -16.55 18.69 -32.48
C THR A 68 -15.26 18.09 -31.84
N PRO A 69 -14.15 17.65 -32.50
CA PRO A 69 -13.27 16.70 -31.79
C PRO A 69 -12.13 17.28 -30.93
N TRP A 70 -11.81 18.59 -30.95
CA TRP A 70 -10.52 19.06 -30.39
C TRP A 70 -10.53 20.28 -29.46
N ILE A 71 -11.69 20.66 -28.88
CA ILE A 71 -11.80 21.77 -27.90
C ILE A 71 -10.74 21.69 -26.79
N ALA A 72 -10.46 20.47 -26.30
CA ALA A 72 -9.44 20.26 -25.27
C ALA A 72 -8.02 20.64 -25.74
N SER A 73 -7.65 20.26 -26.95
CA SER A 73 -6.33 20.56 -27.53
C SER A 73 -6.21 22.04 -27.88
N ASP A 74 -7.26 22.64 -28.40
CA ASP A 74 -7.24 24.03 -28.86
C ASP A 74 -7.15 25.01 -27.68
N VAL A 75 -7.87 24.73 -26.60
CA VAL A 75 -7.92 25.61 -25.42
C VAL A 75 -6.81 25.31 -24.41
N PHE A 76 -6.57 24.04 -24.09
CA PHE A 76 -5.59 23.65 -23.06
C PHE A 76 -4.22 23.29 -23.62
N GLY A 77 -4.08 23.03 -24.93
CA GLY A 77 -2.78 22.81 -25.58
C GLY A 77 -1.95 24.08 -25.74
N ALA A 78 -2.59 25.26 -25.74
CA ALA A 78 -1.91 26.55 -25.73
C ALA A 78 -1.26 26.89 -24.38
N ALA A 79 -1.60 26.16 -23.31
CA ALA A 79 -1.08 26.40 -21.97
C ALA A 79 0.27 25.69 -21.73
N PRO A 80 1.24 26.33 -21.04
CA PRO A 80 2.41 25.63 -20.51
C PRO A 80 2.00 24.45 -19.61
N ARG A 81 2.73 23.34 -19.70
CA ARG A 81 2.45 22.12 -18.91
C ARG A 81 2.52 22.37 -17.40
N GLU A 82 3.30 23.37 -16.98
CA GLU A 82 3.43 23.80 -15.58
C GLU A 82 2.14 24.45 -15.04
N LEU A 83 1.31 25.04 -15.91
CA LEU A 83 0.02 25.61 -15.52
C LEU A 83 -0.98 24.51 -15.11
N LEU A 84 -1.07 23.44 -15.91
CA LEU A 84 -1.97 22.30 -15.65
C LEU A 84 -1.65 21.58 -14.33
N ARG A 85 -0.41 21.68 -13.85
CA ARG A 85 0.02 21.11 -12.55
C ARG A 85 -0.26 22.03 -11.36
N SER A 86 -0.41 23.33 -11.58
CA SER A 86 -0.49 24.34 -10.52
C SER A 86 -1.87 24.97 -10.35
N VAL A 87 -2.77 24.77 -11.31
CA VAL A 87 -4.18 25.18 -11.25
C VAL A 87 -5.04 23.94 -11.04
N SER A 88 -5.93 23.96 -10.04
CA SER A 88 -6.86 22.86 -9.75
C SER A 88 -8.07 22.85 -10.69
N LEU A 89 -8.77 21.72 -10.79
CA LEU A 89 -10.03 21.63 -11.55
C LEU A 89 -11.05 22.69 -11.10
N LEU A 90 -11.16 22.92 -9.79
CA LEU A 90 -12.06 23.96 -9.24
C LEU A 90 -11.70 25.35 -9.76
N GLN A 91 -10.41 25.69 -9.77
CA GLN A 91 -9.92 26.96 -10.28
C GLN A 91 -10.17 27.08 -11.79
N THR A 92 -9.95 26.01 -12.57
CA THR A 92 -10.25 25.98 -14.01
C THR A 92 -11.73 26.17 -14.31
N LEU A 93 -12.63 25.53 -13.53
CA LEU A 93 -14.07 25.74 -13.67
C LEU A 93 -14.49 27.18 -13.34
N GLN A 94 -13.82 27.82 -12.37
CA GLN A 94 -14.05 29.24 -12.07
C GLN A 94 -13.61 30.16 -13.23
N LEU A 95 -12.47 29.86 -13.86
CA LEU A 95 -12.00 30.60 -15.05
C LEU A 95 -13.00 30.48 -16.21
N ILE A 96 -13.47 29.26 -16.50
CA ILE A 96 -14.47 29.00 -17.54
C ILE A 96 -15.74 29.79 -17.22
N ARG A 97 -16.25 29.72 -15.98
CA ARG A 97 -17.46 30.44 -15.58
C ARG A 97 -17.33 31.95 -15.80
N VAL A 98 -16.23 32.57 -15.38
CA VAL A 98 -16.03 34.02 -15.57
C VAL A 98 -15.94 34.37 -17.06
N THR A 99 -15.21 33.59 -17.85
CA THR A 99 -15.08 33.79 -19.30
C THR A 99 -16.44 33.71 -19.99
N VAL A 100 -17.22 32.67 -19.68
CA VAL A 100 -18.56 32.45 -20.22
C VAL A 100 -19.50 33.59 -19.81
N SER A 101 -19.47 34.03 -18.55
CA SER A 101 -20.30 35.17 -18.10
C SER A 101 -19.97 36.46 -18.85
N VAL A 102 -18.69 36.77 -19.09
CA VAL A 102 -18.29 37.96 -19.85
C VAL A 102 -18.77 37.88 -21.30
N VAL A 103 -18.64 36.71 -21.94
CA VAL A 103 -19.11 36.49 -23.30
C VAL A 103 -20.64 36.56 -23.37
N GLU A 104 -21.36 35.96 -22.42
CA GLU A 104 -22.83 36.01 -22.35
C GLU A 104 -23.35 37.44 -22.14
N GLU A 105 -22.77 38.21 -21.20
CA GLU A 105 -23.11 39.62 -20.96
C GLU A 105 -22.98 40.45 -22.26
N ARG A 106 -21.97 40.18 -23.08
CA ARG A 106 -21.75 40.89 -24.35
C ARG A 106 -22.72 40.46 -25.44
N ILE A 107 -23.11 39.19 -25.48
CA ILE A 107 -24.06 38.62 -26.46
C ILE A 107 -25.50 39.07 -26.17
N MET A 108 -25.88 39.20 -24.90
CA MET A 108 -27.21 39.64 -24.47
C MET A 108 -27.62 41.00 -25.05
N GLN A 109 -26.65 41.86 -25.39
CA GLN A 109 -26.88 43.19 -25.99
C GLN A 109 -27.39 43.14 -27.44
N ARG A 110 -27.36 41.98 -28.12
CA ARG A 110 -27.69 41.84 -29.56
C ARG A 110 -28.92 40.97 -29.88
N GLU A 111 -29.65 40.46 -28.88
CA GLU A 111 -30.89 39.65 -29.03
C GLU A 111 -30.81 38.49 -30.06
N THR A 112 -29.68 37.79 -30.15
CA THR A 112 -29.52 36.67 -31.09
C THR A 112 -29.64 35.32 -30.37
N ALA A 113 -30.82 34.68 -30.47
CA ALA A 113 -31.11 33.42 -29.76
C ALA A 113 -30.15 32.27 -30.13
N ASP A 114 -29.74 32.19 -31.40
CA ASP A 114 -28.79 31.18 -31.91
C ASP A 114 -27.41 31.27 -31.24
N LEU A 115 -26.88 32.49 -31.10
CA LEU A 115 -25.58 32.72 -30.47
C LEU A 115 -25.60 32.41 -28.97
N ARG A 116 -26.77 32.58 -28.32
CA ARG A 116 -26.97 32.23 -26.92
C ARG A 116 -26.96 30.71 -26.70
N ASP A 117 -27.64 29.96 -27.56
CA ASP A 117 -27.61 28.50 -27.50
C ASP A 117 -26.20 27.97 -27.82
N ALA A 118 -25.50 28.60 -28.77
CA ALA A 118 -24.12 28.29 -29.12
C ALA A 118 -23.16 28.43 -27.93
N ILE A 119 -23.17 29.55 -27.19
CA ILE A 119 -22.27 29.74 -26.04
C ILE A 119 -22.58 28.76 -24.90
N LEU A 120 -23.86 28.41 -24.69
CA LEU A 120 -24.24 27.43 -23.68
C LEU A 120 -23.71 26.03 -24.04
N ARG A 121 -23.89 25.58 -25.29
CA ARG A 121 -23.35 24.31 -25.79
C ARG A 121 -21.83 24.26 -25.69
N TYR A 122 -21.14 25.29 -26.20
CA TYR A 122 -19.69 25.37 -26.14
C TYR A 122 -19.17 25.40 -24.70
N SER A 123 -19.79 26.19 -23.80
CA SER A 123 -19.38 26.25 -22.39
C SER A 123 -19.45 24.89 -21.70
N ARG A 124 -20.49 24.10 -22.00
CA ARG A 124 -20.66 22.74 -21.49
C ARG A 124 -19.56 21.83 -22.03
N ASP A 125 -19.29 21.89 -23.33
CA ASP A 125 -18.31 21.03 -23.98
C ASP A 125 -16.87 21.37 -23.53
N VAL A 126 -16.53 22.66 -23.33
CA VAL A 126 -15.27 23.12 -22.73
C VAL A 126 -15.14 22.65 -21.27
N ALA A 127 -16.22 22.70 -20.49
CA ALA A 127 -16.20 22.24 -19.10
C ALA A 127 -15.97 20.71 -19.01
N PHE A 128 -16.58 19.92 -19.89
CA PHE A 128 -16.31 18.48 -19.98
C PHE A 128 -14.89 18.18 -20.47
N ALA A 129 -14.38 18.94 -21.45
CA ALA A 129 -13.00 18.83 -21.90
C ALA A 129 -12.01 19.11 -20.76
N ALA A 130 -12.26 20.13 -19.94
CA ALA A 130 -11.46 20.41 -18.75
C ALA A 130 -11.51 19.24 -17.76
N ALA A 131 -12.71 18.69 -17.50
CA ALA A 131 -12.87 17.54 -16.62
C ALA A 131 -12.05 16.32 -17.12
N ASP A 132 -12.06 16.02 -18.42
CA ASP A 132 -11.29 14.90 -19.00
C ASP A 132 -9.77 15.11 -18.84
N VAL A 133 -9.25 16.31 -19.12
CA VAL A 133 -7.82 16.63 -18.96
C VAL A 133 -7.38 16.44 -17.50
N TYR A 134 -8.16 16.93 -16.55
CA TYR A 134 -7.84 16.79 -15.12
C TYR A 134 -8.05 15.37 -14.61
N ALA A 135 -9.05 14.64 -15.11
CA ALA A 135 -9.26 13.23 -14.79
C ALA A 135 -8.06 12.39 -15.24
N ARG A 136 -7.63 12.52 -16.50
CA ARG A 136 -6.42 11.83 -17.02
C ARG A 136 -5.16 12.21 -16.26
N ALA A 137 -5.00 13.48 -15.89
CA ALA A 137 -3.85 13.92 -15.10
C ALA A 137 -3.89 13.41 -13.65
N ALA A 138 -5.08 13.19 -13.10
CA ALA A 138 -5.27 12.56 -11.79
C ALA A 138 -5.01 11.05 -11.86
N GLU A 139 -5.53 10.36 -12.89
CA GLU A 139 -5.25 8.94 -13.16
C GLU A 139 -3.75 8.69 -13.36
N ALA A 140 -3.06 9.53 -14.15
CA ALA A 140 -1.62 9.41 -14.37
C ALA A 140 -0.81 9.58 -13.06
N ARG A 141 -1.27 10.45 -12.15
CA ARG A 141 -0.65 10.63 -10.82
C ARG A 141 -0.95 9.44 -9.90
N GLY A 142 -2.20 8.96 -9.86
CA GLY A 142 -2.55 7.76 -9.11
C GLY A 142 -1.78 6.52 -9.59
N LEU A 143 -1.57 6.38 -10.89
CA LEU A 143 -0.73 5.31 -11.46
C LEU A 143 0.76 5.46 -11.08
N TRP A 144 1.25 6.68 -10.89
CA TRP A 144 2.60 6.92 -10.40
C TRP A 144 2.76 6.52 -8.94
N ASP A 145 1.79 6.87 -8.08
CA ASP A 145 1.82 6.48 -6.66
C ASP A 145 1.70 4.96 -6.51
N VAL A 146 0.81 4.32 -7.26
CA VAL A 146 0.68 2.85 -7.29
C VAL A 146 1.95 2.17 -7.78
N ARG A 147 2.63 2.71 -8.79
CA ARG A 147 3.91 2.17 -9.28
C ARG A 147 5.03 2.38 -8.27
N LEU A 148 5.11 3.55 -7.65
CA LEU A 148 6.10 3.86 -6.63
C LEU A 148 5.92 2.94 -5.42
N GLU A 149 4.68 2.75 -4.98
CA GLU A 149 4.33 1.84 -3.91
C GLU A 149 4.68 0.39 -4.26
N ALA A 150 4.32 -0.08 -5.45
CA ALA A 150 4.67 -1.42 -5.90
C ALA A 150 6.19 -1.64 -5.92
N LEU A 151 6.96 -0.63 -6.36
CA LEU A 151 8.42 -0.67 -6.35
C LEU A 151 8.99 -0.73 -4.92
N VAL A 152 8.45 0.07 -4.00
CA VAL A 152 8.87 0.04 -2.58
C VAL A 152 8.56 -1.31 -1.94
N VAL A 153 7.38 -1.87 -2.18
CA VAL A 153 7.03 -3.21 -1.66
C VAL A 153 7.94 -4.27 -2.27
N ASP A 154 8.23 -4.21 -3.57
CA ASP A 154 9.14 -5.15 -4.22
C ASP A 154 10.56 -5.08 -3.64
N SER A 155 11.11 -3.88 -3.43
CA SER A 155 12.40 -3.68 -2.74
C SER A 155 12.41 -4.29 -1.34
N ILE A 156 11.31 -4.17 -0.58
CA ILE A 156 11.17 -4.81 0.74
C ILE A 156 11.11 -6.34 0.60
N LEU A 157 10.46 -6.88 -0.44
CA LEU A 157 10.34 -8.32 -0.63
C LEU A 157 11.68 -8.96 -1.04
N THR A 158 12.42 -8.32 -1.95
CA THR A 158 13.73 -8.80 -2.42
C THR A 158 14.80 -8.60 -1.35
N GLY A 159 14.70 -7.50 -0.60
CA GLY A 159 15.73 -7.02 0.32
C GLY A 159 16.79 -6.15 -0.36
N GLU A 160 16.52 -5.72 -1.59
CA GLU A 160 17.35 -4.74 -2.32
C GLU A 160 16.91 -3.34 -1.91
N ALA A 161 17.32 -2.93 -0.70
CA ALA A 161 17.15 -1.56 -0.25
C ALA A 161 18.28 -0.70 -0.83
N ASP A 162 17.94 0.15 -1.79
CA ASP A 162 18.83 1.20 -2.29
C ASP A 162 18.76 2.44 -1.39
N ASP A 163 19.75 3.32 -1.48
CA ASP A 163 19.86 4.55 -0.67
C ASP A 163 18.66 5.49 -0.86
N GLU A 164 17.92 5.34 -1.97
CA GLU A 164 16.72 6.11 -2.28
C GLU A 164 15.42 5.61 -1.60
N LEU A 165 15.42 4.39 -1.05
CA LEU A 165 14.22 3.77 -0.47
C LEU A 165 13.54 4.66 0.59
N PRO A 166 14.26 5.28 1.55
CA PRO A 166 13.65 6.18 2.55
C PRO A 166 12.93 7.38 1.91
N SER A 167 13.52 7.98 0.87
CA SER A 167 12.93 9.13 0.16
C SER A 167 11.64 8.74 -0.56
N ARG A 168 11.59 7.55 -1.16
CA ARG A 168 10.39 7.02 -1.82
C ARG A 168 9.27 6.71 -0.83
N ILE A 169 9.62 6.16 0.33
CA ILE A 169 8.69 5.89 1.43
C ILE A 169 8.10 7.21 1.97
N ALA A 170 8.93 8.23 2.18
CA ALA A 170 8.48 9.54 2.63
C ALA A 170 7.55 10.22 1.61
N ALA A 171 7.83 10.08 0.31
CA ALA A 171 6.98 10.61 -0.77
C ALA A 171 5.57 9.97 -0.79
N LEU A 172 5.44 8.72 -0.34
CA LEU A 172 4.15 8.03 -0.19
C LEU A 172 3.38 8.45 1.07
N GLY A 173 3.93 9.37 1.87
CA GLY A 173 3.30 9.84 3.11
C GLY A 173 3.26 8.77 4.20
N TRP A 174 4.29 7.93 4.26
CA TRP A 174 4.45 6.94 5.32
C TRP A 174 4.96 7.60 6.61
N HIS A 175 4.20 7.47 7.69
CA HIS A 175 4.53 7.99 9.02
C HIS A 175 4.92 6.90 10.01
N GLY A 176 5.03 5.64 9.56
CA GLY A 176 5.48 4.54 10.40
C GLY A 176 6.95 4.71 10.79
N HIS A 177 7.21 5.04 12.05
CA HIS A 177 8.55 5.23 12.59
C HIS A 177 8.78 4.20 13.69
N GLY A 178 8.89 2.93 13.30
CA GLY A 178 9.07 1.86 14.27
C GLY A 178 8.87 0.49 13.69
N GLU A 179 8.29 -0.37 14.51
CA GLU A 179 8.09 -1.78 14.19
C GLU A 179 7.21 -1.99 12.96
N VAL A 180 7.54 -3.04 12.21
CA VAL A 180 6.84 -3.44 10.99
C VAL A 180 6.53 -4.93 11.03
N ALA A 181 5.39 -5.31 10.47
CA ALA A 181 5.06 -6.70 10.16
C ALA A 181 4.42 -6.79 8.77
N VAL A 182 4.64 -7.91 8.09
CA VAL A 182 4.10 -8.12 6.73
C VAL A 182 2.99 -9.16 6.77
N LEU A 183 1.83 -8.80 6.25
CA LEU A 183 0.66 -9.65 6.10
C LEU A 183 0.53 -10.11 4.66
N VAL A 184 0.39 -11.41 4.43
CA VAL A 184 0.26 -12.01 3.10
C VAL A 184 -1.05 -12.79 3.01
N GLY A 185 -1.78 -12.58 1.92
CA GLY A 185 -3.01 -13.29 1.62
C GLY A 185 -3.30 -13.36 0.12
N THR A 186 -4.52 -13.77 -0.24
CA THR A 186 -4.97 -13.77 -1.64
C THR A 186 -5.69 -12.46 -1.95
N ALA A 187 -5.36 -11.83 -3.08
CA ALA A 187 -6.00 -10.60 -3.52
C ALA A 187 -7.44 -10.84 -4.01
N ILE A 188 -8.31 -9.86 -3.81
CA ILE A 188 -9.65 -9.80 -4.42
C ILE A 188 -9.53 -9.08 -5.78
N PRO A 189 -10.24 -9.50 -6.84
CA PRO A 189 -10.14 -8.87 -8.18
C PRO A 189 -10.43 -7.37 -8.23
N GLN A 190 -11.25 -6.85 -7.32
CA GLN A 190 -11.59 -5.43 -7.17
C GLN A 190 -11.38 -5.01 -5.72
N PHE A 191 -10.11 -4.85 -5.34
CA PHE A 191 -9.71 -4.49 -3.99
C PHE A 191 -9.74 -2.97 -3.78
N ASP A 192 -10.49 -2.51 -2.78
CA ASP A 192 -10.54 -1.10 -2.38
C ASP A 192 -9.36 -0.76 -1.46
N VAL A 193 -8.30 -0.23 -2.09
CA VAL A 193 -7.06 0.25 -1.45
C VAL A 193 -7.37 1.28 -0.36
N ASP A 194 -8.29 2.21 -0.63
CA ASP A 194 -8.62 3.30 0.29
C ASP A 194 -9.39 2.80 1.51
N HIS A 195 -10.23 1.78 1.35
CA HIS A 195 -10.89 1.13 2.48
C HIS A 195 -9.89 0.40 3.39
N LEU A 196 -8.90 -0.29 2.83
CA LEU A 196 -7.84 -0.93 3.62
C LEU A 196 -6.99 0.13 4.37
N ARG A 197 -6.58 1.21 3.70
CA ARG A 197 -5.85 2.33 4.34
C ARG A 197 -6.65 2.99 5.45
N ARG A 198 -7.93 3.27 5.24
CA ARG A 198 -8.81 3.85 6.27
C ARG A 198 -8.94 2.92 7.49
N THR A 199 -9.02 1.61 7.26
CA THR A 199 -9.10 0.63 8.36
C THR A 199 -7.81 0.60 9.16
N ALA A 200 -6.65 0.60 8.51
CA ALA A 200 -5.35 0.66 9.18
C ALA A 200 -5.15 1.97 9.98
N ARG A 201 -5.50 3.13 9.39
CA ARG A 201 -5.37 4.43 10.07
C ARG A 201 -6.22 4.54 11.33
N ARG A 202 -7.40 3.92 11.38
CA ARG A 202 -8.24 3.84 12.60
C ARG A 202 -7.57 3.06 13.72
N LEU A 203 -6.60 2.21 13.40
CA LEU A 203 -5.83 1.39 14.32
C LEU A 203 -4.39 1.91 14.48
N HIS A 204 -4.16 3.19 14.19
CA HIS A 204 -2.85 3.84 14.32
C HIS A 204 -1.74 3.15 13.51
N ALA A 205 -2.09 2.62 12.33
CA ALA A 205 -1.14 1.98 11.43
C ALA A 205 -1.16 2.60 10.03
N ASP A 206 0.02 2.71 9.44
CA ASP A 206 0.22 2.95 8.03
C ASP A 206 0.49 1.63 7.30
N VAL A 207 0.11 1.59 6.03
CA VAL A 207 0.20 0.38 5.20
C VAL A 207 0.79 0.67 3.83
N LEU A 208 1.67 -0.20 3.37
CA LEU A 208 2.10 -0.28 1.97
C LEU A 208 1.55 -1.56 1.36
N ILE A 209 1.02 -1.47 0.15
CA ILE A 209 0.23 -2.51 -0.47
C ILE A 209 0.87 -2.90 -1.80
N GLY A 210 1.22 -4.17 -1.95
CA GLY A 210 1.75 -4.73 -3.19
C GLY A 210 0.96 -5.95 -3.63
N VAL A 211 0.74 -6.08 -4.94
CA VAL A 211 0.11 -7.26 -5.54
C VAL A 211 1.15 -8.03 -6.34
N GLN A 212 1.38 -9.30 -5.98
CA GLN A 212 2.26 -10.21 -6.72
C GLN A 212 1.48 -11.41 -7.24
N GLY A 213 1.12 -11.37 -8.52
CA GLY A 213 0.23 -12.37 -9.13
C GLY A 213 -1.13 -12.36 -8.44
N SER A 214 -1.50 -13.47 -7.78
CA SER A 214 -2.73 -13.57 -6.99
C SER A 214 -2.54 -13.21 -5.50
N ARG A 215 -1.33 -12.86 -5.08
CA ARG A 215 -0.99 -12.61 -3.67
C ARG A 215 -1.07 -11.12 -3.37
N LEU A 216 -1.77 -10.78 -2.30
CA LEU A 216 -1.77 -9.45 -1.71
C LEU A 216 -0.77 -9.43 -0.57
N VAL A 217 0.18 -8.50 -0.62
CA VAL A 217 1.19 -8.25 0.41
C VAL A 217 0.90 -6.89 1.01
N VAL A 218 0.70 -6.84 2.33
CA VAL A 218 0.46 -5.62 3.07
C VAL A 218 1.55 -5.47 4.11
N VAL A 219 2.40 -4.47 3.94
CA VAL A 219 3.40 -4.08 4.94
C VAL A 219 2.73 -3.13 5.92
N ILE A 220 2.68 -3.51 7.19
CA ILE A 220 2.00 -2.77 8.26
C ILE A 220 3.07 -2.13 9.13
N GLY A 221 3.04 -0.82 9.28
CA GLY A 221 3.90 -0.07 10.19
C GLY A 221 3.06 0.67 11.19
N LYS A 222 3.45 0.60 12.47
CA LYS A 222 2.79 1.37 13.52
C LYS A 222 3.12 2.84 13.34
N ALA A 223 2.09 3.68 13.23
CA ALA A 223 2.21 5.12 13.13
C ALA A 223 1.99 5.72 14.52
N LEU A 224 3.04 6.28 15.11
CA LEU A 224 2.87 7.06 16.33
C LEU A 224 2.04 8.31 15.99
N PRO A 225 1.02 8.66 16.80
CA PRO A 225 0.38 9.97 16.67
C PRO A 225 1.46 11.05 16.79
N HIS A 226 1.46 12.03 15.88
CA HIS A 226 2.42 13.14 15.93
C HIS A 226 2.51 13.74 17.35
N GLY A 227 3.68 13.64 17.98
CA GLY A 227 3.98 14.23 19.29
C GLY A 227 3.89 13.29 20.51
N ALA A 228 3.52 12.01 20.34
CA ALA A 228 3.55 11.03 21.43
C ALA A 228 4.86 10.22 21.40
N GLU A 229 5.84 10.57 22.24
CA GLU A 229 7.11 9.84 22.35
C GLU A 229 6.95 8.48 23.05
N THR A 230 5.86 8.27 23.79
CA THR A 230 5.56 7.02 24.50
C THR A 230 4.05 6.89 24.72
N SER A 231 3.34 6.33 23.74
CA SER A 231 2.03 5.70 24.01
C SER A 231 2.19 4.20 23.84
N GLU A 232 1.85 3.42 24.86
CA GLU A 232 1.54 2.00 24.67
C GLU A 232 0.51 1.91 23.56
N ASP A 233 0.94 1.43 22.40
CA ASP A 233 0.08 1.35 21.24
C ASP A 233 -0.98 0.28 21.50
N PRO A 234 -2.28 0.64 21.58
CA PRO A 234 -3.31 -0.25 22.09
C PRO A 234 -3.55 -1.48 21.20
N PHE A 235 -3.09 -1.44 19.94
CA PHE A 235 -3.32 -2.50 18.97
C PHE A 235 -2.04 -3.26 18.66
N SER A 236 -2.07 -4.59 18.80
CA SER A 236 -1.01 -5.46 18.30
C SER A 236 -1.08 -5.58 16.78
N PHE A 237 0.02 -6.01 16.14
CA PHE A 237 0.00 -6.35 14.71
C PHE A 237 -1.02 -7.44 14.38
N SER A 238 -1.30 -8.34 15.34
CA SER A 238 -2.35 -9.35 15.20
C SER A 238 -3.73 -8.71 15.14
N ASP A 239 -4.03 -7.71 15.98
CA ASP A 239 -5.32 -7.01 15.99
C ASP A 239 -5.53 -6.26 14.68
N ILE A 240 -4.48 -5.57 14.21
CA ILE A 240 -4.51 -4.89 12.91
C ILE A 240 -4.75 -5.91 11.79
N ALA A 241 -4.00 -7.01 11.76
CA ALA A 241 -4.17 -8.05 10.75
C ALA A 241 -5.56 -8.71 10.77
N HIS A 242 -6.16 -8.90 11.96
CA HIS A 242 -7.55 -9.37 12.09
C HIS A 242 -8.54 -8.37 11.49
N ALA A 243 -8.40 -7.08 11.78
CA ALA A 243 -9.27 -6.05 11.23
C ALA A 243 -9.13 -5.88 9.70
N LEU A 244 -7.94 -6.17 9.17
CA LEU A 244 -7.69 -6.16 7.73
C LEU A 244 -8.14 -7.44 7.02
N ALA A 245 -8.47 -8.51 7.75
CA ALA A 245 -8.68 -9.84 7.16
C ALA A 245 -9.82 -9.89 6.13
N ASP A 246 -10.88 -9.10 6.33
CA ASP A 246 -12.05 -9.07 5.43
C ASP A 246 -11.77 -8.38 4.10
N GLN A 247 -10.63 -7.72 3.97
CA GLN A 247 -10.17 -7.08 2.73
C GLN A 247 -9.40 -8.04 1.82
N PHE A 248 -9.15 -9.26 2.29
CA PHE A 248 -8.51 -10.32 1.51
C PHE A 248 -9.56 -11.33 1.04
N ALA A 249 -9.25 -12.03 -0.05
CA ALA A 249 -10.09 -13.11 -0.54
C ALA A 249 -10.19 -14.25 0.50
N PRO A 250 -11.25 -15.08 0.44
CA PRO A 250 -11.39 -16.22 1.33
C PRO A 250 -10.16 -17.13 1.31
N GLY A 251 -9.70 -17.56 2.49
CA GLY A 251 -8.52 -18.39 2.65
C GLY A 251 -7.67 -17.96 3.84
N HIS A 252 -6.47 -18.52 3.91
CA HIS A 252 -5.53 -18.20 4.99
C HIS A 252 -4.80 -16.89 4.72
N LEU A 253 -4.47 -16.21 5.82
CA LEU A 253 -3.62 -15.03 5.91
C LEU A 253 -2.46 -15.39 6.81
N VAL A 254 -1.26 -14.97 6.42
CA VAL A 254 -0.05 -15.22 7.20
C VAL A 254 0.60 -13.90 7.56
N LEU A 255 0.75 -13.68 8.86
CA LEU A 255 1.43 -12.52 9.44
C LEU A 255 2.89 -12.89 9.76
N GLY A 256 3.84 -12.16 9.19
CA GLY A 256 5.25 -12.27 9.52
C GLY A 256 5.55 -11.81 10.95
N HIS A 257 6.70 -12.20 11.47
CA HIS A 257 7.16 -11.71 12.77
C HIS A 257 7.42 -10.20 12.72
N VAL A 258 7.32 -9.56 13.89
CA VAL A 258 7.59 -8.14 14.04
C VAL A 258 9.09 -7.89 13.89
N VAL A 259 9.43 -6.87 13.11
CA VAL A 259 10.80 -6.40 12.91
C VAL A 259 10.94 -4.93 13.31
N PRO A 260 12.13 -4.46 13.71
CA PRO A 260 12.30 -3.12 14.31
C PRO A 260 12.11 -1.96 13.34
N SER A 261 12.23 -2.20 12.04
CA SER A 261 12.22 -1.16 11.02
C SER A 261 11.67 -1.68 9.69
N LEU A 262 11.26 -0.75 8.83
CA LEU A 262 10.81 -1.07 7.47
C LEU A 262 11.92 -1.69 6.60
N VAL A 263 13.19 -1.33 6.85
CA VAL A 263 14.36 -1.92 6.16
C VAL A 263 14.52 -3.40 6.52
N ASP A 264 14.24 -3.77 7.78
CA ASP A 264 14.18 -5.17 8.21
C ASP A 264 12.92 -5.91 7.72
N GLY A 265 11.97 -5.19 7.10
CA GLY A 265 10.69 -5.70 6.60
C GLY A 265 10.85 -6.95 5.73
N THR A 266 11.97 -7.08 5.02
CA THR A 266 12.36 -8.25 4.23
C THR A 266 12.29 -9.56 5.02
N LYS A 267 12.72 -9.58 6.29
CA LYS A 267 12.69 -10.80 7.12
C LYS A 267 11.25 -11.21 7.44
N SER A 268 10.41 -10.23 7.78
CA SER A 268 8.98 -10.42 8.04
C SER A 268 8.26 -10.89 6.77
N ALA A 269 8.52 -10.23 5.63
CA ALA A 269 8.00 -10.58 4.32
C ALA A 269 8.36 -12.01 3.90
N LYS A 270 9.65 -12.38 3.96
CA LYS A 270 10.11 -13.73 3.62
C LYS A 270 9.44 -14.79 4.50
N ALA A 271 9.32 -14.53 5.80
CA ALA A 271 8.62 -15.42 6.72
C ALA A 271 7.13 -15.57 6.37
N ALA A 272 6.44 -14.47 6.09
CA ALA A 272 5.02 -14.45 5.74
C ALA A 272 4.75 -15.15 4.41
N LEU A 273 5.57 -14.90 3.38
CA LEU A 273 5.45 -15.54 2.07
C LEU A 273 5.74 -17.04 2.13
N ALA A 274 6.79 -17.45 2.85
CA ALA A 274 7.10 -18.86 3.07
C ALA A 274 5.98 -19.56 3.84
N GLY A 275 5.46 -18.90 4.89
CA GLY A 275 4.30 -19.39 5.64
C GLY A 275 3.05 -19.52 4.77
N PHE A 276 2.75 -18.53 3.95
CA PHE A 276 1.60 -18.55 3.03
C PHE A 276 1.69 -19.68 2.00
N ALA A 277 2.90 -20.01 1.54
CA ALA A 277 3.12 -21.13 0.64
C ALA A 277 2.82 -22.50 1.27
N VAL A 278 2.98 -22.63 2.60
CA VAL A 278 2.85 -23.91 3.30
C VAL A 278 1.64 -24.02 4.21
N VAL A 279 0.93 -22.93 4.53
CA VAL A 279 -0.16 -22.91 5.52
C VAL A 279 -1.24 -23.98 5.28
N ARG A 280 -1.47 -24.35 4.01
CA ARG A 280 -2.43 -25.40 3.62
C ARG A 280 -2.08 -26.80 4.15
N SER A 281 -0.82 -27.07 4.52
CA SER A 281 -0.44 -28.35 5.15
C SER A 281 -0.93 -28.46 6.59
N TRP A 282 -1.25 -27.34 7.25
CA TRP A 282 -1.90 -27.35 8.55
C TRP A 282 -3.43 -27.39 8.38
N ARG A 283 -3.99 -28.61 8.38
CA ARG A 283 -5.43 -28.87 8.12
C ARG A 283 -6.43 -28.08 8.98
N LYS A 284 -6.03 -27.68 10.19
CA LYS A 284 -6.88 -26.93 11.14
C LYS A 284 -6.36 -25.51 11.37
N ALA A 285 -5.57 -24.97 10.44
CA ALA A 285 -5.05 -23.61 10.55
C ALA A 285 -6.22 -22.61 10.63
N PRO A 286 -6.15 -21.63 11.56
CA PRO A 286 -7.10 -20.52 11.57
C PRO A 286 -6.98 -19.67 10.30
N ARG A 287 -7.92 -18.73 10.11
CA ARG A 287 -7.87 -17.80 8.98
C ARG A 287 -6.61 -16.95 9.02
N LEU A 288 -6.29 -16.35 10.17
CA LEU A 288 -5.04 -15.63 10.38
C LEU A 288 -4.06 -16.49 11.16
N VAL A 289 -2.85 -16.65 10.64
CA VAL A 289 -1.79 -17.50 11.22
C VAL A 289 -0.50 -16.70 11.34
N SER A 290 0.23 -16.84 12.45
CA SER A 290 1.59 -16.30 12.54
C SER A 290 2.55 -17.15 11.72
N ALA A 291 3.48 -16.54 10.99
CA ALA A 291 4.53 -17.26 10.29
C ALA A 291 5.37 -18.12 11.26
N ASP A 292 5.52 -17.68 12.52
CA ASP A 292 6.23 -18.41 13.57
C ASP A 292 5.46 -19.65 14.07
N ASP A 293 4.14 -19.71 13.84
CA ASP A 293 3.36 -20.92 14.12
C ASP A 293 3.61 -22.00 13.06
N LEU A 294 4.16 -21.65 11.90
CA LEU A 294 4.40 -22.53 10.74
C LEU A 294 5.89 -22.91 10.58
N LEU A 295 6.70 -22.78 11.63
CA LEU A 295 8.14 -23.04 11.56
C LEU A 295 8.49 -24.44 11.00
N PRO A 296 7.83 -25.55 11.42
CA PRO A 296 8.14 -26.86 10.87
C PRO A 296 7.85 -26.99 9.39
N GLU A 297 6.66 -26.57 8.96
CA GLU A 297 6.24 -26.61 7.56
C GLU A 297 7.18 -25.78 6.68
N ARG A 298 7.52 -24.57 7.13
CA ARG A 298 8.46 -23.67 6.45
C ARG A 298 9.85 -24.30 6.34
N ALA A 299 10.35 -24.88 7.44
CA ALA A 299 11.66 -25.53 7.46
C ALA A 299 11.73 -26.74 6.51
N LEU A 300 10.68 -27.56 6.46
CA LEU A 300 10.55 -28.70 5.54
C LEU A 300 10.45 -28.25 4.08
N ALA A 301 9.83 -27.10 3.81
CA ALA A 301 9.79 -26.47 2.49
C ALA A 301 11.10 -25.76 2.10
N GLY A 302 12.14 -25.81 2.94
CA GLY A 302 13.47 -25.28 2.64
C GLY A 302 13.69 -23.83 3.08
N ASP A 303 12.80 -23.23 3.89
CA ASP A 303 12.99 -21.88 4.43
C ASP A 303 14.18 -21.84 5.41
N PRO A 304 15.30 -21.16 5.06
CA PRO A 304 16.47 -21.09 5.94
C PRO A 304 16.20 -20.27 7.20
N LEU A 305 15.29 -19.28 7.15
CA LEU A 305 14.94 -18.46 8.31
C LEU A 305 14.19 -19.31 9.33
N ALA A 306 13.24 -20.14 8.90
CA ALA A 306 12.55 -21.06 9.79
C ALA A 306 13.51 -22.09 10.43
N ARG A 307 14.43 -22.66 9.65
CA ARG A 307 15.46 -23.59 10.17
C ARG A 307 16.34 -22.90 11.21
N ALA A 308 16.83 -21.70 10.92
CA ALA A 308 17.63 -20.91 11.86
C ALA A 308 16.83 -20.62 13.15
N THR A 309 15.58 -20.18 13.02
CA THR A 309 14.72 -19.88 14.18
C THR A 309 14.50 -21.11 15.07
N LEU A 310 14.21 -22.29 14.49
CA LEU A 310 14.07 -23.54 15.24
C LEU A 310 15.36 -23.88 16.02
N VAL A 311 16.53 -23.74 15.39
CA VAL A 311 17.81 -24.00 16.05
C VAL A 311 18.08 -23.00 17.18
N HIS A 312 17.87 -21.71 16.91
CA HIS A 312 18.20 -20.64 17.85
C HIS A 312 17.23 -20.54 19.03
N ARG A 313 15.93 -20.77 18.81
CA ARG A 313 14.90 -20.65 19.85
C ARG A 313 14.65 -21.94 20.63
N VAL A 314 14.93 -23.11 20.07
CA VAL A 314 14.61 -24.40 20.71
C VAL A 314 15.87 -25.21 20.99
N TYR A 315 16.64 -25.56 19.96
CA TYR A 315 17.74 -26.51 20.13
C TYR A 315 18.89 -25.96 20.98
N ARG A 316 19.42 -24.79 20.63
CA ARG A 316 20.57 -24.18 21.33
C ARG A 316 20.27 -23.85 22.80
N PRO A 317 19.10 -23.28 23.16
CA PRO A 317 18.78 -23.01 24.57
C PRO A 317 18.75 -24.27 25.42
N LEU A 318 18.20 -25.38 24.90
CA LEU A 318 18.22 -26.67 25.60
C LEU A 318 19.64 -27.21 25.75
N GLN A 319 20.42 -27.20 24.66
CA GLN A 319 21.80 -27.69 24.65
C GLN A 319 22.69 -26.92 25.64
N ALA A 320 22.57 -25.59 25.69
CA ALA A 320 23.40 -24.75 26.54
C ALA A 320 23.03 -24.84 28.03
N ARG A 321 21.75 -25.07 28.35
CA ARG A 321 21.23 -24.95 29.72
C ARG A 321 21.13 -26.28 30.46
N SER A 322 20.78 -27.37 29.77
CA SER A 322 20.74 -28.70 30.38
C SER A 322 20.67 -29.81 29.32
N SER A 323 21.75 -30.59 29.22
CA SER A 323 21.77 -31.82 28.42
C SER A 323 20.70 -32.82 28.85
N GLU A 324 20.32 -32.85 30.14
CA GLU A 324 19.27 -33.73 30.64
C GLU A 324 17.87 -33.34 30.15
N LEU A 325 17.56 -32.04 30.06
CA LEU A 325 16.29 -31.57 29.50
C LEU A 325 16.19 -31.91 28.01
N LEU A 326 17.29 -31.72 27.28
CA LEU A 326 17.39 -32.07 25.87
C LEU A 326 17.18 -33.59 25.66
N LEU A 327 17.87 -34.42 26.44
CA LEU A 327 17.74 -35.88 26.38
C LEU A 327 16.32 -36.34 26.76
N THR A 328 15.74 -35.73 27.80
CA THR A 328 14.38 -36.06 28.23
C THR A 328 13.35 -35.73 27.15
N LEU A 329 13.50 -34.60 26.46
CA LEU A 329 12.61 -34.23 25.37
C LEU A 329 12.75 -35.18 24.16
N TRP A 330 13.98 -35.55 23.80
CA TRP A 330 14.24 -36.54 22.74
C TRP A 330 13.55 -37.88 23.04
N SER A 331 13.86 -38.48 24.19
CA SER A 331 13.31 -39.77 24.61
C SER A 331 11.77 -39.71 24.73
N TYR A 332 11.22 -38.59 25.23
CA TYR A 332 9.77 -38.40 25.30
C TYR A 332 9.09 -38.43 23.93
N LEU A 333 9.67 -37.74 22.93
CA LEU A 333 9.09 -37.70 21.59
C LEU A 333 9.25 -39.03 20.85
N GLU A 334 10.38 -39.73 21.02
CA GLU A 334 10.62 -41.06 20.42
C GLU A 334 9.75 -42.16 21.03
N SER A 335 9.46 -42.07 22.32
CA SER A 335 8.61 -43.02 23.04
C SER A 335 7.11 -42.77 22.86
N GLY A 336 6.72 -42.10 21.77
CA GLY A 336 5.33 -41.82 21.43
C GLY A 336 4.65 -40.85 22.40
N ARG A 337 5.42 -40.01 23.10
CA ARG A 337 4.94 -39.05 24.12
C ARG A 337 4.36 -39.72 25.36
N SER A 338 4.88 -40.89 25.72
CA SER A 338 4.45 -41.65 26.90
C SER A 338 5.40 -41.46 28.08
N LEU A 339 4.91 -40.82 29.16
CA LEU A 339 5.69 -40.60 30.38
C LEU A 339 6.26 -41.90 30.97
N GLU A 340 5.51 -43.00 30.91
CA GLU A 340 5.91 -44.30 31.45
C GLU A 340 6.97 -45.01 30.60
N ALA A 341 6.97 -44.76 29.28
CA ALA A 341 7.99 -45.31 28.40
C ALA A 341 9.28 -44.49 28.53
N THR A 342 9.18 -43.16 28.57
CA THR A 342 10.31 -42.26 28.80
C THR A 342 10.96 -42.47 30.16
N SER A 343 10.17 -42.71 31.21
CA SER A 343 10.69 -42.97 32.56
C SER A 343 11.55 -44.22 32.63
N ARG A 344 11.09 -45.30 31.97
CA ARG A 344 11.81 -46.56 31.83
C ARG A 344 13.09 -46.41 31.01
N ASP A 345 13.02 -45.69 29.89
CA ASP A 345 14.17 -45.45 29.00
C ASP A 345 15.28 -44.64 29.69
N LEU A 346 14.90 -43.64 30.48
CA LEU A 346 15.85 -42.75 31.17
C LEU A 346 16.20 -43.20 32.60
N PHE A 347 15.64 -44.33 33.07
CA PHE A 347 15.79 -44.84 34.44
C PHE A 347 15.47 -43.80 35.52
N VAL A 348 14.40 -43.02 35.33
CA VAL A 348 13.90 -42.02 36.29
C VAL A 348 12.45 -42.28 36.64
N HIS A 349 11.95 -41.66 37.70
CA HIS A 349 10.53 -41.72 38.03
C HIS A 349 9.68 -40.91 37.01
N PRO A 350 8.46 -41.34 36.64
CA PRO A 350 7.57 -40.58 35.73
C PRO A 350 7.35 -39.11 36.13
N ASN A 351 7.30 -38.83 37.44
CA ASN A 351 7.20 -37.45 37.95
C ASN A 351 8.42 -36.58 37.58
N THR A 352 9.61 -37.16 37.51
CA THR A 352 10.82 -36.45 37.08
C THR A 352 10.74 -36.09 35.60
N VAL A 353 10.22 -36.98 34.76
CA VAL A 353 9.95 -36.69 33.34
C VAL A 353 8.96 -35.54 33.22
N ARG A 354 7.83 -35.60 33.93
CA ARG A 354 6.82 -34.54 33.95
C ARG A 354 7.42 -33.19 34.38
N TYR A 355 8.21 -33.19 35.45
CA TYR A 355 8.89 -31.99 35.94
C TYR A 355 9.85 -31.40 34.90
N ARG A 356 10.68 -32.24 34.27
CA ARG A 356 11.60 -31.81 33.22
C ARG A 356 10.86 -31.27 31.98
N LEU A 357 9.78 -31.91 31.54
CA LEU A 357 8.95 -31.42 30.44
C LEU A 357 8.29 -30.08 30.78
N LYS A 358 7.78 -29.92 32.01
CA LYS A 358 7.28 -28.61 32.47
C LYS A 358 8.37 -27.55 32.40
N ARG A 359 9.60 -27.88 32.78
CA ARG A 359 10.74 -26.96 32.70
C ARG A 359 11.13 -26.62 31.26
N VAL A 360 10.99 -27.57 30.32
CA VAL A 360 11.14 -27.32 28.88
C VAL A 360 10.09 -26.31 28.41
N THR A 361 8.82 -26.50 28.78
CA THR A 361 7.74 -25.56 28.45
C THR A 361 8.01 -24.17 29.02
N GLU A 362 8.43 -24.07 30.29
CA GLU A 362 8.80 -22.80 30.91
C GLU A 362 9.98 -22.10 30.22
N LEU A 363 10.92 -22.87 29.67
CA LEU A 363 12.11 -22.34 29.02
C LEU A 363 11.82 -21.87 27.59
N LEU A 364 11.02 -22.62 26.84
CA LEU A 364 10.86 -22.44 25.41
C LEU A 364 9.52 -21.81 25.01
N GLY A 365 8.51 -21.92 25.87
CA GLY A 365 7.14 -21.49 25.57
C GLY A 365 6.30 -22.50 24.78
N TRP A 366 6.86 -23.66 24.42
CA TRP A 366 6.13 -24.75 23.73
C TRP A 366 5.93 -25.96 24.64
N ASP A 367 4.71 -26.50 24.66
CA ASP A 367 4.35 -27.66 25.48
C ASP A 367 4.42 -28.97 24.69
N ALA A 368 5.36 -29.84 25.02
CA ALA A 368 5.55 -31.14 24.37
C ALA A 368 4.33 -32.08 24.46
N THR A 369 3.38 -31.82 25.37
CA THR A 369 2.13 -32.59 25.47
C THR A 369 1.09 -32.17 24.44
N ILE A 370 1.18 -30.95 23.91
CA ILE A 370 0.30 -30.43 22.87
C ILE A 370 0.79 -30.94 21.50
N PRO A 371 -0.05 -31.60 20.68
CA PRO A 371 0.39 -32.16 19.41
C PRO A 371 1.04 -31.17 18.43
N ARG A 372 0.57 -29.91 18.41
CA ARG A 372 1.14 -28.87 17.54
C ARG A 372 2.55 -28.50 17.98
N ASP A 373 2.72 -28.18 19.25
CA ASP A 373 3.99 -27.80 19.86
C ASP A 373 5.00 -28.95 19.84
N ALA A 374 4.56 -30.18 20.10
CA ALA A 374 5.38 -31.38 19.98
C ALA A 374 5.99 -31.51 18.58
N PHE A 375 5.24 -31.20 17.53
CA PHE A 375 5.75 -31.21 16.15
C PHE A 375 6.80 -30.12 15.93
N VAL A 376 6.61 -28.93 16.51
CA VAL A 376 7.62 -27.84 16.50
C VAL A 376 8.91 -28.29 17.18
N LEU A 377 8.79 -28.82 18.41
CA LEU A 377 9.91 -29.29 19.21
C LEU A 377 10.66 -30.44 18.52
N GLN A 378 9.94 -31.45 18.02
CA GLN A 378 10.54 -32.57 17.30
C GLN A 378 11.31 -32.12 16.05
N THR A 379 10.71 -31.22 15.27
CA THR A 379 11.38 -30.67 14.07
C THR A 379 12.63 -29.88 14.44
N ALA A 380 12.56 -29.07 15.50
CA ALA A 380 13.71 -28.32 15.98
C ALA A 380 14.86 -29.22 16.46
N LEU A 381 14.54 -30.34 17.12
CA LEU A 381 15.54 -31.32 17.54
C LEU A 381 16.27 -31.95 16.35
N VAL A 382 15.52 -32.38 15.34
CA VAL A 382 16.08 -32.97 14.11
C VAL A 382 16.93 -31.94 13.36
N VAL A 383 16.39 -30.74 13.11
CA VAL A 383 17.12 -29.68 12.40
C VAL A 383 18.38 -29.28 13.18
N GLY A 384 18.29 -29.11 14.50
CA GLY A 384 19.43 -28.78 15.37
C GLY A 384 20.51 -29.85 15.38
N ALA A 385 20.14 -31.13 15.44
CA ALA A 385 21.08 -32.24 15.38
C ALA A 385 21.82 -32.34 14.04
N THR A 386 21.19 -31.91 12.93
CA THR A 386 21.84 -31.84 11.61
C THR A 386 22.69 -30.58 11.41
N ALA A 387 22.48 -29.54 12.21
CA ALA A 387 23.20 -28.28 12.12
C ALA A 387 24.55 -28.28 12.90
N ILE A 388 24.80 -29.30 13.73
CA ILE A 388 26.07 -29.50 14.43
C ILE A 388 27.07 -30.16 13.47
N PRO A 389 28.22 -29.54 13.17
CA PRO A 389 29.28 -30.19 12.39
C PRO A 389 29.76 -31.48 13.07
N ASP A 390 30.03 -32.55 12.30
CA ASP A 390 30.39 -33.89 12.79
C ASP A 390 31.58 -33.92 13.78
N ALA A 391 32.42 -32.87 13.82
CA ALA A 391 33.54 -32.75 14.77
C ALA A 391 33.13 -32.69 16.26
N GLN A 392 31.89 -32.34 16.61
CA GLN A 392 31.41 -32.31 18.01
C GLN A 392 30.68 -33.60 18.45
N ARG A 393 30.29 -34.47 17.51
CA ARG A 393 29.62 -35.76 17.83
C ARG A 393 30.55 -36.77 18.50
N THR A 394 31.84 -36.74 18.18
CA THR A 394 32.85 -37.66 18.73
C THR A 394 33.27 -37.33 20.16
N ALA A 395 33.07 -36.09 20.64
CA ALA A 395 33.47 -35.67 21.98
C ALA A 395 32.42 -35.96 23.07
N SER A 396 31.17 -36.28 22.69
CA SER A 396 30.03 -36.40 23.62
C SER A 396 29.53 -37.83 23.86
N HIS A 397 30.12 -38.83 23.20
CA HIS A 397 29.90 -40.25 23.52
C HIS A 397 31.07 -40.80 24.35
N PRO A 398 30.93 -41.01 25.67
CA PRO A 398 31.85 -41.91 26.36
C PRO A 398 31.63 -43.30 25.78
N ARG A 399 32.67 -43.88 25.19
CA ARG A 399 32.67 -45.28 24.75
C ARG A 399 32.15 -46.15 25.89
N GLN A 400 30.96 -46.73 25.75
CA GLN A 400 30.53 -47.85 26.59
C GLN A 400 31.57 -48.95 26.42
N LYS A 401 32.27 -49.27 27.52
CA LYS A 401 33.10 -50.48 27.59
C LYS A 401 32.16 -51.68 27.67
N MET A 402 32.47 -52.69 26.87
CA MET A 402 31.94 -54.06 26.95
C MET A 402 32.01 -54.63 28.36
#